data_AF-A0A955ZRD4-F1
#
_entry.id   AF-A0A955ZRD4-F1
#
_cell.length_a   1.000
_cell.length_b   1.000
_cell.length_c   1.000
_cell.angle_alpha   90.00
_cell.angle_beta   90.00
_cell.angle_gamma   90.00
#
_symmetry.space_group_name_H-M   'P 1'
#
loop_
_entity.id
_entity.type
_entity.pdbx_description
1 polymer ?
#
loop_
_entity_poly.entity_id
_entity_poly.type
_entity_poly.pdbx_seq_one_letter_code
_entity_poly.pdbx_strand_id
1 'polypeptide(L)'
;RKRLIQEEFDELQEAMQEKDLPSIAKELADLLYVVYGTAVSLGIDMEPVFQEVHRSNMSKIGGHKREDGKWVKPPTYSPAKLESVLAAQIASSESL
;
A
#
# COMPACT_ATOMS: atom_id res chain seq x y z
N ARG A 1 -6.60 12.66 -10.54
CA ARG A 1 -6.70 11.46 -9.67
C ARG A 1 -6.53 11.78 -8.18
N LYS A 2 -5.55 12.62 -7.76
CA LYS A 2 -5.41 13.07 -6.36
C LYS A 2 -6.72 13.51 -5.68
N ARG A 3 -7.56 14.29 -6.38
CA ARG A 3 -8.86 14.74 -5.88
C ARG A 3 -9.77 13.57 -5.47
N LEU A 4 -9.87 12.54 -6.30
CA LEU A 4 -10.72 11.37 -6.03
C LEU A 4 -10.21 10.57 -4.82
N ILE A 5 -8.89 10.39 -4.71
CA ILE A 5 -8.30 9.72 -3.54
C ILE A 5 -8.61 10.49 -2.25
N GLN A 6 -8.59 11.82 -2.30
CA GLN A 6 -8.93 12.65 -1.14
C GLN A 6 -10.42 12.52 -0.79
N GLU A 7 -11.29 12.55 -1.79
CA GLU A 7 -12.74 12.42 -1.64
C GLU A 7 -13.12 11.09 -0.95
N GLU A 8 -12.67 9.94 -1.45
CA GLU A 8 -12.95 8.64 -0.83
C GLU A 8 -12.33 8.48 0.57
N PHE A 9 -11.20 9.16 0.81
CA PHE A 9 -10.58 9.16 2.13
C PHE A 9 -11.42 9.95 3.15
N ASP A 10 -11.96 11.09 2.74
CA ASP A 10 -12.82 11.91 3.59
C ASP A 10 -14.13 11.14 3.92
N GLU A 11 -14.75 10.45 2.94
CA GLU A 11 -15.92 9.57 3.15
C GLU A 11 -15.60 8.42 4.13
N LEU A 12 -14.45 7.77 3.99
CA LEU A 12 -13.99 6.74 4.92
C LEU A 12 -13.84 7.29 6.36
N GLN A 13 -13.32 8.51 6.52
CA GLN A 13 -13.20 9.12 7.84
C GLN A 13 -14.57 9.35 8.49
N GLU A 14 -15.57 9.78 7.72
CA GLU A 14 -16.95 9.96 8.19
C GLU A 14 -17.56 8.62 8.62
N ALA A 15 -17.45 7.57 7.79
CA ALA A 15 -17.95 6.24 8.13
C ALA A 15 -17.29 5.65 9.40
N MET A 16 -15.99 5.91 9.61
CA MET A 16 -15.28 5.49 10.82
C MET A 16 -15.76 6.24 12.08
N GLN A 17 -16.17 7.51 11.96
CA GLN A 17 -16.73 8.28 13.08
C GLN A 17 -18.10 7.74 13.50
N GLU A 18 -18.91 7.31 12.52
CA GLU A 18 -20.24 6.73 12.77
C GLU A 18 -20.17 5.27 13.27
N LYS A 19 -19.00 4.62 13.20
CA LYS A 19 -18.74 3.23 13.63
C LYS A 19 -19.64 2.19 12.96
N ASP A 20 -20.08 2.46 11.73
CA ASP A 20 -20.90 1.55 10.96
C ASP A 20 -20.02 0.65 10.06
N LEU A 21 -19.90 -0.64 10.42
CA LEU A 21 -19.01 -1.56 9.71
C LEU A 21 -19.34 -1.76 8.22
N PRO A 22 -20.61 -1.91 7.81
CA PRO A 22 -20.98 -1.94 6.39
C PRO A 22 -20.53 -0.70 5.63
N SER A 23 -20.79 0.51 6.17
CA SER A 23 -20.36 1.76 5.52
C SER A 23 -18.84 1.86 5.46
N ILE A 24 -18.13 1.54 6.54
CA ILE A 24 -16.66 1.47 6.55
C ILE A 24 -16.14 0.51 5.48
N ALA A 25 -16.76 -0.66 5.31
CA ALA A 25 -16.35 -1.63 4.30
C ALA A 25 -16.58 -1.11 2.86
N LYS A 26 -17.67 -0.39 2.61
CA LYS A 26 -17.93 0.29 1.33
C LYS A 26 -16.86 1.34 1.07
N GLU A 27 -16.58 2.24 2.01
CA GLU A 27 -15.61 3.31 1.79
C GLU A 27 -14.17 2.82 1.65
N LEU A 28 -13.82 1.72 2.34
CA LEU A 28 -12.55 1.03 2.10
C LEU A 28 -12.45 0.51 0.66
N ALA A 29 -13.53 -0.07 0.12
CA ALA A 29 -13.57 -0.59 -1.24
C ALA A 29 -13.47 0.54 -2.28
N ASP A 30 -14.14 1.67 -2.06
CA ASP A 30 -14.11 2.80 -2.99
C ASP A 30 -12.74 3.50 -2.99
N LEU A 31 -12.11 3.64 -1.82
CA LEU A 31 -10.72 4.10 -1.73
C LEU A 31 -9.76 3.18 -2.50
N LEU A 32 -9.91 1.86 -2.35
CA LEU A 32 -9.13 0.90 -3.15
C LEU A 32 -9.40 1.07 -4.65
N TYR A 33 -10.66 1.28 -5.05
CA TYR A 33 -11.04 1.44 -6.45
C TYR A 33 -10.33 2.63 -7.11
N VAL A 34 -10.31 3.80 -6.45
CA VAL A 34 -9.64 4.99 -7.00
C VAL A 34 -8.10 4.87 -6.96
N VAL A 35 -7.54 4.13 -5.99
CA VAL A 35 -6.10 3.81 -5.93
C VAL A 35 -5.70 2.88 -7.08
N TYR A 36 -6.41 1.77 -7.27
CA TYR A 36 -6.15 0.85 -8.39
C TYR A 36 -6.36 1.53 -9.74
N GLY A 37 -7.42 2.33 -9.90
CA GLY A 37 -7.63 3.13 -11.10
C GLY A 37 -6.46 4.08 -11.38
N THR A 38 -5.82 4.61 -10.33
CA THR A 38 -4.61 5.44 -10.47
C THR A 38 -3.42 4.62 -10.95
N ALA A 39 -3.17 3.45 -10.37
CA ALA A 39 -2.08 2.57 -10.79
C ALA A 39 -2.24 2.12 -12.26
N VAL A 40 -3.46 1.71 -12.66
CA VAL A 40 -3.79 1.35 -14.04
C VAL A 40 -3.47 2.51 -15.00
N SER A 41 -3.81 3.74 -14.64
CA SER A 41 -3.49 4.90 -15.50
C SER A 41 -2.01 5.23 -15.63
N LEU A 42 -1.19 4.69 -14.72
CA LEU A 42 0.26 4.82 -14.74
C LEU A 42 0.95 3.59 -15.32
N GLY A 43 0.19 2.56 -15.74
CA GLY A 43 0.75 1.29 -16.21
C GLY A 43 1.42 0.47 -15.11
N ILE A 44 1.03 0.66 -13.85
CA ILE A 44 1.60 -0.06 -12.70
C ILE A 44 0.69 -1.23 -12.34
N ASP A 45 1.22 -2.45 -12.42
CA ASP A 45 0.58 -3.61 -11.81
C ASP A 45 0.84 -3.59 -10.29
N MET A 46 -0.23 -3.42 -9.53
CA MET A 46 -0.15 -3.24 -8.08
C MET A 46 0.02 -4.56 -7.32
N GLU A 47 -0.29 -5.71 -7.90
CA GLU A 47 -0.21 -6.98 -7.18
C GLU A 47 1.25 -7.31 -6.79
N PRO A 48 2.23 -7.32 -7.71
CA PRO A 48 3.64 -7.51 -7.34
C PRO A 48 4.19 -6.42 -6.43
N VAL A 49 3.72 -5.17 -6.60
CA VAL A 49 4.12 -4.03 -5.74
C VAL A 49 3.65 -4.26 -4.31
N PHE A 50 2.39 -4.65 -4.13
CA PHE A 50 1.81 -4.93 -2.82
C PHE A 50 2.51 -6.11 -2.14
N GLN A 51 2.79 -7.18 -2.88
CA GLN A 51 3.52 -8.35 -2.36
C GLN A 51 4.92 -7.97 -1.85
N GLU A 52 5.67 -7.14 -2.57
CA GLU A 52 7.01 -6.71 -2.16
C GLU A 52 6.97 -5.77 -0.94
N VAL A 53 5.98 -4.87 -0.87
CA VAL A 53 5.74 -4.04 0.33
C VAL A 53 5.36 -4.92 1.52
N HIS A 54 4.48 -5.90 1.33
CA HIS A 54 4.08 -6.84 2.37
C HIS A 54 5.30 -7.62 2.88
N ARG A 55 6.10 -8.23 1.99
CA ARG A 55 7.36 -8.91 2.33
C ARG A 55 8.29 -8.02 3.16
N SER A 56 8.49 -6.76 2.73
CA SER A 56 9.31 -5.80 3.48
C SER A 56 8.71 -5.48 4.85
N ASN A 57 7.39 -5.34 4.96
CA ASN A 57 6.72 -5.11 6.25
C ASN A 57 6.85 -6.31 7.19
N MET A 58 6.65 -7.53 6.69
CA MET A 58 6.82 -8.75 7.47
C MET A 58 8.28 -8.94 7.93
N SER A 59 9.25 -8.46 7.16
CA SER A 59 10.67 -8.47 7.56
C SER A 59 10.98 -7.58 8.79
N LYS A 60 10.09 -6.63 9.12
CA LYS A 60 10.24 -5.73 10.30
C LYS A 60 9.73 -6.35 11.60
N ILE A 61 8.99 -7.46 11.53
CA ILE A 61 8.44 -8.13 12.72
C ILE A 61 9.58 -8.59 13.63
N GLY A 62 9.45 -8.33 14.93
CA GLY A 62 10.50 -8.59 15.92
C GLY A 62 11.44 -7.41 16.18
N GLY A 63 11.23 -6.26 15.54
CA GLY A 63 11.84 -5.00 15.97
C GLY A 63 11.29 -4.54 17.32
N HIS A 64 12.13 -3.88 18.12
CA HIS A 64 11.74 -3.33 19.42
C HIS A 64 12.17 -1.87 19.54
N LYS A 65 11.54 -1.15 20.46
CA LYS A 65 11.94 0.21 20.83
C LYS A 65 12.91 0.13 22.00
N ARG A 66 14.07 0.76 21.89
CA ARG A 66 15.03 0.88 22.99
C ARG A 66 14.55 1.91 24.02
N GLU A 67 15.19 1.90 25.19
CA GLU A 67 14.91 2.83 26.29
C GLU A 67 15.11 4.32 25.90
N ASP A 68 16.01 4.59 24.95
CA ASP A 68 16.22 5.93 24.36
C ASP A 68 15.11 6.36 23.38
N GLY A 69 14.08 5.54 23.21
CA GLY A 69 12.98 5.78 22.29
C GLY A 69 13.27 5.44 20.82
N LYS A 70 14.49 4.97 20.49
CA LYS A 70 14.86 4.62 19.11
C LYS A 70 14.34 3.22 18.75
N TRP A 71 13.71 3.12 17.59
CA TRP A 71 13.33 1.83 17.01
C TRP A 71 14.57 1.09 16.48
N VAL A 72 14.74 -0.15 16.93
CA VAL A 72 15.72 -1.09 16.41
C VAL A 72 14.98 -2.08 15.50
N LYS A 73 15.36 -2.06 14.23
CA LYS A 73 14.86 -3.03 13.24
C LYS A 73 15.54 -4.38 13.50
N PRO A 74 14.84 -5.50 13.31
CA PRO A 74 15.43 -6.82 13.49
C PRO A 74 16.50 -7.08 12.40
N PRO A 75 17.44 -8.01 12.62
CA PRO A 75 18.43 -8.41 11.60
C PRO A 75 17.78 -8.93 10.31
N THR A 76 16.55 -9.44 10.40
CA THR A 76 15.74 -9.92 9.27
C THR A 76 15.17 -8.81 8.39
N TYR A 77 15.26 -7.54 8.81
CA TYR A 77 14.71 -6.42 8.06
C TYR A 77 15.37 -6.28 6.69
N SER A 78 14.53 -6.16 5.67
CA SER A 78 14.94 -5.81 4.31
C SER A 78 13.97 -4.80 3.69
N PRO A 79 14.47 -3.70 3.10
CA PRO A 79 13.63 -2.69 2.46
C PRO A 79 12.93 -3.28 1.22
N ALA A 80 11.80 -2.68 0.85
CA ALA A 80 11.08 -3.01 -0.38
C ALA A 80 11.92 -2.62 -1.60
N LYS A 81 12.03 -3.52 -2.57
CA LYS A 81 12.81 -3.36 -3.79
C LYS A 81 11.91 -3.04 -4.98
N LEU A 82 11.23 -1.89 -4.93
CA LEU A 82 10.23 -1.51 -5.94
C LEU A 82 10.84 -1.24 -7.32
N GLU A 83 12.08 -0.76 -7.39
CA GLU A 83 12.78 -0.57 -8.67
C GLU A 83 12.87 -1.87 -9.48
N SER A 84 13.25 -2.99 -8.84
CA SER A 84 13.31 -4.28 -9.51
C SER A 84 11.93 -4.82 -9.91
N VAL A 85 10.91 -4.55 -9.10
CA VAL A 85 9.52 -4.96 -9.40
C VAL A 85 9.02 -4.22 -10.63
N LEU A 86 9.21 -2.90 -10.69
CA LEU A 86 8.80 -2.07 -11.83
C LEU A 86 9.60 -2.40 -13.09
N ALA A 87 10.91 -2.63 -12.97
CA ALA A 87 11.74 -3.06 -14.11
C ALA A 87 11.25 -4.38 -14.73
N ALA A 88 10.82 -5.33 -13.89
CA ALA A 88 10.26 -6.60 -14.37
C ALA A 88 8.90 -6.44 -15.09
N GLN A 89 8.06 -5.48 -14.66
CA GLN A 89 6.81 -5.15 -15.35
C GLN A 89 7.07 -4.57 -16.74
N ILE A 90 8.04 -3.65 -16.84
CA ILE A 90 8.44 -3.04 -18.12
C ILE A 90 8.99 -4.10 -19.07
N ALA A 91 9.93 -4.94 -18.61
CA ALA A 91 10.53 -5.99 -19.43
C ALA A 91 9.49 -7.00 -19.97
N SER A 92 8.48 -7.33 -19.17
CA SER A 92 7.38 -8.21 -19.60
C SER A 92 6.51 -7.55 -20.67
N SER A 93 6.29 -6.23 -20.58
CA SER A 93 5.47 -5.49 -21.55
C SER A 93 6.13 -5.30 -22.92
N GLU A 94 7.46 -5.31 -22.99
CA GLU A 94 8.24 -5.19 -24.25
C GLU A 94 8.43 -6.54 -24.97
N SER A 95 8.07 -7.65 -24.33
CA SER A 95 8.19 -9.02 -24.88
C SER A 95 6.97 -9.51 -25.66
N LEU A 96 5.97 -8.64 -25.84
CA LEU A 96 4.71 -8.85 -26.57
C LEU A 96 4.70 -8.03 -27.87
#